data_AF-A0A8J2T145-F1
#
_entry.id   AF-A0A8J2T145-F1
#
_cell.length_a   1.000
_cell.length_b   1.000
_cell.length_c   1.000
_cell.angle_alpha   90.00
_cell.angle_beta   90.00
_cell.angle_gamma   90.00
#
_symmetry.space_group_name_H-M   'P 1'
#
loop_
_entity.id
_entity.type
_entity.pdbx_description
1 polymer ?
#
loop_
_entity_poly.entity_id
_entity_poly.type
_entity_poly.pdbx_seq_one_letter_code
_entity_poly.pdbx_strand_id
1 'polypeptide(L)'
;MADTAMGPAPLERQESVPMEIMNKCAYGEPSTKTIMVMGAVAAVLASITVYCIVSWARRSARAKFKAMIKSVFEEVDHDHGGTVDSDELYTAVLLVYLQVNKAIRVIGAVKPPKRHSVDEVLAQYAKDNKSGKELNQDQFEDVMKILSKDVAGRVTVTCGIMVGCPMLGGILVNMALAKFGRPSAARPCGSLLFTLLEPQFPTIVSLVLMLVLLPLLLDALDSYLENRQSKLGAMKELVRADSTPKATAAESSVRKEADKLAQAVETAAEEVKPVAEAAPKKKKGFSPFKGFGKKKEA
;
A
#
# COMPACT_ATOMS: atom_id res chain seq x y z
N MET A 1 77.53 -67.79 -30.93
CA MET A 1 77.70 -66.54 -31.70
C MET A 1 76.35 -66.13 -32.25
N ALA A 2 75.60 -65.33 -31.49
CA ALA A 2 74.46 -64.53 -31.94
C ALA A 2 73.99 -63.71 -30.73
N ASP A 3 74.57 -62.52 -30.54
CA ASP A 3 74.00 -61.50 -29.65
C ASP A 3 73.61 -60.31 -30.54
N THR A 4 72.31 -60.23 -30.82
CA THR A 4 71.66 -59.12 -31.51
C THR A 4 71.40 -58.01 -30.51
N ALA A 5 72.25 -56.98 -30.52
CA ALA A 5 72.05 -55.76 -29.76
C ALA A 5 70.89 -54.95 -30.39
N MET A 6 69.71 -54.99 -29.76
CA MET A 6 68.63 -54.03 -30.00
C MET A 6 69.06 -52.66 -29.44
N GLY A 7 69.37 -51.72 -30.33
CA GLY A 7 69.50 -50.31 -29.96
C GLY A 7 68.13 -49.72 -29.59
N PRO A 8 68.06 -48.80 -28.62
CA PRO A 8 66.79 -48.18 -28.23
C PRO A 8 66.27 -47.26 -29.35
N ALA A 9 64.97 -47.37 -29.62
CA ALA A 9 64.24 -46.51 -30.56
C ALA A 9 64.32 -45.03 -30.11
N PRO A 10 64.39 -44.07 -31.04
CA PRO A 10 64.41 -42.66 -30.69
C PRO A 10 63.02 -42.27 -30.16
N LEU A 11 62.98 -41.82 -28.91
CA LEU A 11 61.82 -41.17 -28.31
C LEU A 11 61.42 -39.98 -29.18
N GLU A 12 60.26 -40.09 -29.84
CA GLU A 12 59.61 -38.94 -30.48
C GLU A 12 59.46 -37.83 -29.44
N ARG A 13 60.16 -36.73 -29.68
CA ARG A 13 60.05 -35.50 -28.93
C ARG A 13 58.61 -35.01 -29.11
N GLN A 14 57.75 -35.25 -28.12
CA GLN A 14 56.48 -34.53 -28.01
C GLN A 14 56.80 -33.03 -27.95
N GLU A 15 56.64 -32.35 -29.08
CA GLU A 15 56.59 -30.90 -29.11
C GLU A 15 55.39 -30.49 -28.27
N SER A 16 55.66 -30.10 -27.02
CA SER A 16 54.68 -29.44 -26.18
C SER A 16 54.24 -28.18 -26.90
N VAL A 17 53.07 -28.25 -27.55
CA VAL A 17 52.43 -27.08 -28.14
C VAL A 17 52.35 -26.03 -27.03
N PRO A 18 52.95 -24.85 -27.21
CA PRO A 18 53.01 -23.88 -26.13
C PRO A 18 51.59 -23.51 -25.71
N MET A 19 51.29 -23.67 -24.42
CA MET A 19 49.99 -23.40 -23.80
C MET A 19 49.41 -22.02 -24.18
N GLU A 20 50.26 -21.05 -24.54
CA GLU A 20 49.86 -19.74 -25.04
C GLU A 20 49.07 -19.79 -26.36
N ILE A 21 49.38 -20.73 -27.26
CA ILE A 21 48.66 -20.87 -28.53
C ILE A 21 47.28 -21.49 -28.28
N MET A 22 47.20 -22.51 -27.42
CA MET A 22 45.92 -23.08 -27.01
C MET A 22 45.02 -22.06 -26.30
N ASN A 23 45.58 -21.19 -25.45
CA ASN A 23 44.80 -20.17 -24.74
C ASN A 23 44.31 -19.06 -25.67
N LYS A 24 45.12 -18.66 -26.67
CA LYS A 24 44.72 -17.71 -27.72
C LYS A 24 43.67 -18.28 -28.68
N CYS A 25 43.68 -19.60 -28.92
CA CYS A 25 42.66 -20.26 -29.74
C CYS A 25 41.36 -20.56 -28.99
N ALA A 26 41.41 -20.79 -27.67
CA ALA A 26 40.24 -21.05 -26.83
C ALA A 26 39.49 -19.76 -26.45
N TYR A 27 40.22 -18.66 -26.26
CA TYR A 27 39.67 -17.35 -25.94
C TYR A 27 40.24 -16.32 -26.92
N GLY A 28 39.73 -16.33 -28.16
CA GLY A 28 40.01 -15.26 -29.11
C GLY A 28 39.73 -13.90 -28.45
N GLU A 29 40.68 -12.96 -28.56
CA GLU A 29 40.60 -11.64 -27.92
C GLU A 29 39.22 -11.03 -28.18
N PRO A 30 38.38 -10.85 -27.14
CA PRO A 30 37.03 -10.36 -27.34
C PRO A 30 37.14 -8.94 -27.88
N SER A 31 36.70 -8.76 -29.13
CA SER A 31 36.55 -7.43 -29.71
C SER A 31 35.77 -6.55 -28.73
N THR A 32 36.18 -5.29 -28.59
CA THR A 32 35.54 -4.30 -27.70
C THR A 32 34.02 -4.24 -27.92
N LYS A 33 33.57 -4.52 -29.16
CA LYS A 33 32.15 -4.65 -29.53
C LYS A 33 31.45 -5.80 -28.81
N THR A 34 32.09 -6.97 -28.72
CA THR A 34 31.54 -8.17 -28.06
C THR A 34 31.40 -7.95 -26.55
N ILE A 35 32.37 -7.26 -25.91
CA ILE A 35 32.29 -6.91 -24.49
C ILE A 35 31.11 -5.96 -24.23
N MET A 36 30.93 -4.94 -25.08
CA MET A 36 29.81 -4.00 -24.95
C MET A 36 28.45 -4.69 -25.16
N VAL A 37 28.34 -5.56 -26.16
CA VAL A 37 27.08 -6.31 -26.43
C VAL A 37 26.77 -7.28 -25.29
N MET A 38 27.74 -8.05 -24.81
CA MET A 38 27.55 -8.95 -23.67
C MET A 38 27.15 -8.18 -22.40
N GLY A 39 27.78 -7.03 -22.13
CA GLY A 39 27.42 -6.16 -21.01
C GLY A 39 25.99 -5.63 -21.10
N ALA A 40 25.58 -5.18 -22.28
CA ALA A 40 24.21 -4.70 -22.51
C ALA A 40 23.17 -5.83 -22.35
N VAL A 41 23.44 -7.02 -22.90
CA VAL A 41 22.56 -8.19 -22.75
C VAL A 41 22.43 -8.60 -21.28
N ALA A 42 23.55 -8.64 -20.55
CA ALA A 42 23.55 -8.95 -19.11
C ALA A 42 22.71 -7.93 -18.30
N ALA A 43 22.84 -6.63 -18.60
CA ALA A 43 22.04 -5.60 -17.94
C ALA A 43 20.54 -5.72 -18.23
N VAL A 44 20.16 -6.05 -19.46
CA VAL A 44 18.75 -6.27 -19.82
C VAL A 44 18.19 -7.51 -19.11
N LEU A 45 18.92 -8.62 -19.09
CA LEU A 45 18.50 -9.82 -18.36
C LEU A 45 18.37 -9.58 -16.86
N ALA A 46 19.31 -8.82 -16.26
CA ALA A 46 19.23 -8.42 -14.86
C ALA A 46 17.99 -7.55 -14.59
N SER A 47 17.66 -6.60 -15.46
CA SER A 47 16.47 -5.75 -15.26
C SER A 47 15.16 -6.54 -15.40
N ILE A 48 15.07 -7.46 -16.37
CA ILE A 48 13.90 -8.32 -16.55
C ILE A 48 13.72 -9.25 -15.34
N THR A 49 14.79 -9.88 -14.86
CA THR A 49 14.72 -10.77 -13.70
C THR A 49 14.29 -10.02 -12.44
N VAL A 50 14.85 -8.83 -12.18
CA VAL A 50 14.42 -7.96 -11.08
C VAL A 50 12.94 -7.58 -11.23
N TYR A 51 12.50 -7.20 -12.43
CA TYR A 51 11.09 -6.88 -12.68
C TYR A 51 10.16 -8.07 -12.41
N CYS A 52 10.52 -9.27 -12.87
CA CYS A 52 9.77 -10.50 -12.61
C CYS A 52 9.69 -10.84 -11.12
N ILE A 53 10.81 -10.73 -10.40
CA ILE A 53 10.86 -10.97 -8.95
C ILE A 53 9.98 -9.96 -8.21
N VAL A 54 10.10 -8.67 -8.53
CA VAL A 54 9.33 -7.61 -7.87
C VAL A 54 7.83 -7.75 -8.19
N SER A 55 7.47 -8.05 -9.43
CA SER A 55 6.07 -8.24 -9.82
C SER A 55 5.44 -9.48 -9.17
N TRP A 56 6.18 -10.60 -9.11
CA TRP A 56 5.77 -11.81 -8.40
C TRP A 56 5.61 -11.55 -6.90
N ALA A 57 6.58 -10.89 -6.27
CA ALA A 57 6.53 -10.55 -4.85
C ALA A 57 5.32 -9.66 -4.53
N ARG A 58 5.04 -8.65 -5.36
CA ARG A 58 3.84 -7.80 -5.19
C ARG A 58 2.55 -8.60 -5.30
N ARG A 59 2.43 -9.50 -6.28
CA ARG A 59 1.23 -10.35 -6.45
C ARG A 59 1.05 -11.28 -5.25
N SER A 60 2.11 -11.94 -4.81
CA SER A 60 2.08 -12.83 -3.64
C SER A 60 1.69 -12.08 -2.36
N ALA A 61 2.28 -10.89 -2.13
CA ALA A 61 1.94 -10.06 -0.98
C ALA A 61 0.47 -9.65 -0.96
N ARG A 62 -0.09 -9.24 -2.12
CA ARG A 62 -1.52 -8.90 -2.23
C ARG A 62 -2.43 -10.09 -1.94
N ALA A 63 -2.09 -11.28 -2.46
CA ALA A 63 -2.87 -12.49 -2.22
C ALA A 63 -2.87 -12.87 -0.72
N LYS A 64 -1.69 -12.85 -0.08
CA LYS A 64 -1.56 -13.11 1.36
C LYS A 64 -2.31 -12.09 2.21
N PHE A 65 -2.22 -10.82 1.85
CA PHE A 65 -2.93 -9.74 2.53
C PHE A 65 -4.45 -9.90 2.41
N LYS A 66 -4.96 -10.26 1.23
CA LYS A 66 -6.40 -10.51 1.04
C LYS A 66 -6.88 -11.72 1.86
N ALA A 67 -6.11 -12.81 1.87
CA ALA A 67 -6.41 -13.98 2.69
C ALA A 67 -6.39 -13.65 4.19
N MET A 68 -5.44 -12.81 4.61
CA MET A 68 -5.33 -12.32 5.98
C MET A 68 -6.56 -11.51 6.40
N ILE A 69 -6.97 -10.52 5.60
CA ILE A 69 -8.18 -9.71 5.88
C ILE A 69 -9.40 -10.61 6.01
N LYS A 70 -9.57 -11.57 5.08
CA LYS A 70 -10.71 -12.49 5.13
C LYS A 70 -10.72 -13.33 6.41
N SER A 71 -9.56 -13.87 6.80
CA SER A 71 -9.43 -14.63 8.04
C SER A 71 -9.73 -13.78 9.28
N VAL A 72 -9.29 -12.52 9.32
CA VAL A 72 -9.57 -11.63 10.46
C VAL A 72 -11.03 -11.22 10.49
N PHE A 73 -11.67 -11.02 9.34
CA PHE A 73 -13.11 -10.76 9.27
C PHE A 73 -13.90 -11.92 9.88
N GLU A 74 -13.60 -13.16 9.47
CA GLU A 74 -14.25 -14.37 10.00
C GLU A 74 -13.98 -14.60 11.50
N GLU A 75 -12.83 -14.15 12.00
CA GLU A 75 -12.45 -14.28 13.43
C GLU A 75 -13.19 -13.28 14.32
N VAL A 76 -13.52 -12.11 13.77
CA VAL A 76 -14.11 -10.99 14.51
C VAL A 76 -15.63 -10.94 14.37
N ASP A 77 -16.19 -11.39 13.24
CA ASP A 77 -17.63 -11.56 12.98
C ASP A 77 -18.16 -12.78 13.78
N HIS A 78 -18.24 -12.61 15.11
CA HIS A 78 -18.61 -13.66 16.05
C HIS A 78 -20.09 -14.06 15.96
N ASP A 79 -20.96 -13.12 15.55
CA ASP A 79 -22.38 -13.36 15.40
C ASP A 79 -22.75 -13.88 13.99
N HIS A 80 -21.77 -13.91 13.07
CA HIS A 80 -21.97 -14.26 11.67
C HIS A 80 -23.07 -13.41 11.01
N GLY A 81 -23.23 -12.17 11.48
CA GLY A 81 -24.16 -11.19 10.94
C GLY A 81 -23.75 -10.74 9.54
N GLY A 82 -22.49 -10.98 9.15
CA GLY A 82 -21.93 -10.52 7.90
C GLY A 82 -21.65 -9.01 7.90
N THR A 83 -21.76 -8.38 9.07
CA THR A 83 -21.47 -6.97 9.31
C THR A 83 -20.52 -6.83 10.50
N VAL A 84 -19.78 -5.73 10.53
CA VAL A 84 -18.79 -5.43 11.58
C VAL A 84 -19.15 -4.11 12.25
N ASP A 85 -19.25 -4.12 13.57
CA ASP A 85 -19.48 -2.94 14.40
C ASP A 85 -18.19 -2.15 14.69
N SER A 86 -18.26 -1.05 15.46
CA SER A 86 -17.08 -0.23 15.77
C SER A 86 -16.05 -0.93 16.66
N ASP A 87 -16.50 -1.83 17.52
CA ASP A 87 -15.69 -2.44 18.57
C ASP A 87 -14.97 -3.67 18.01
N GLU A 88 -15.70 -4.44 17.20
CA GLU A 88 -15.23 -5.47 16.30
C GLU A 88 -14.21 -4.89 15.31
N LEU A 89 -14.51 -3.76 14.65
CA LEU A 89 -13.57 -3.13 13.72
C LEU A 89 -12.25 -2.78 14.42
N TYR A 90 -12.28 -2.21 15.62
CA TYR A 90 -11.06 -1.86 16.33
C TYR A 90 -10.24 -3.12 16.70
N THR A 91 -10.93 -4.18 17.12
CA THR A 91 -10.31 -5.49 17.42
C THR A 91 -9.68 -6.11 16.17
N ALA A 92 -10.37 -6.04 15.03
CA ALA A 92 -9.87 -6.49 13.74
C ALA A 92 -8.62 -5.72 13.32
N VAL A 93 -8.61 -4.40 13.47
CA VAL A 93 -7.43 -3.58 13.16
C VAL A 93 -6.25 -4.03 14.01
N LEU A 94 -6.47 -4.26 15.30
CA LEU A 94 -5.40 -4.71 16.20
C LEU A 94 -4.85 -6.08 15.80
N LEU A 95 -5.72 -7.03 15.43
CA LEU A 95 -5.34 -8.36 14.95
C LEU A 95 -4.52 -8.29 13.65
N VAL A 96 -4.95 -7.47 12.68
CA VAL A 96 -4.19 -7.26 11.44
C VAL A 96 -2.81 -6.71 11.75
N TYR A 97 -2.70 -5.69 12.62
CA TYR A 97 -1.42 -5.11 12.99
C TYR A 97 -0.51 -6.11 13.73
N LEU A 98 -1.06 -6.97 14.59
CA LEU A 98 -0.30 -8.05 15.23
C LEU A 98 0.23 -9.07 14.22
N GLN A 99 -0.61 -9.49 13.27
CA GLN A 99 -0.21 -10.44 12.23
C GLN A 99 0.85 -9.84 11.29
N VAL A 100 0.70 -8.57 10.93
CA VAL A 100 1.71 -7.83 10.16
C VAL A 100 3.01 -7.68 10.95
N ASN A 101 2.95 -7.29 12.22
CA ASN A 101 4.15 -7.21 13.07
C ASN A 101 4.87 -8.56 13.23
N LYS A 102 4.13 -9.67 13.29
CA LYS A 102 4.69 -11.02 13.30
C LYS A 102 5.40 -11.36 11.99
N ALA A 103 4.82 -10.95 10.85
CA ALA A 103 5.41 -11.18 9.53
C ALA A 103 6.66 -10.32 9.27
N ILE A 104 6.71 -9.11 9.83
CA ILE A 104 7.73 -8.10 9.53
C ILE A 104 8.69 -7.88 10.72
N ARG A 105 9.00 -8.96 11.44
CA ARG A 105 9.82 -8.98 12.67
C ARG A 105 11.15 -8.21 12.59
N VAL A 106 11.63 -7.97 11.37
CA VAL A 106 12.88 -7.28 11.05
C VAL A 106 12.76 -5.74 11.08
N ILE A 107 11.56 -5.17 10.87
CA ILE A 107 11.38 -3.73 10.59
C ILE A 107 10.92 -2.92 11.83
N GLY A 108 10.84 -3.58 12.99
CA GLY A 108 10.37 -2.95 14.22
C GLY A 108 8.84 -2.95 14.34
N ALA A 109 8.35 -2.76 15.57
CA ALA A 109 6.93 -2.85 15.87
C ALA A 109 6.17 -1.64 15.29
N VAL A 110 5.27 -1.89 14.35
CA VAL A 110 4.35 -0.87 13.85
C VAL A 110 3.28 -0.64 14.91
N LYS A 111 3.15 0.61 15.37
CA LYS A 111 2.16 0.99 16.36
C LYS A 111 0.76 1.00 15.72
N PRO A 112 -0.24 0.36 16.34
CA PRO A 112 -1.61 0.40 15.85
C PRO A 112 -2.17 1.83 15.97
N PRO A 113 -3.11 2.20 15.08
CA PRO A 113 -3.77 3.50 15.14
C PRO A 113 -4.63 3.61 16.41
N LYS A 114 -4.82 4.84 16.89
CA LYS A 114 -5.71 5.13 18.02
C LYS A 114 -7.17 4.87 17.61
N ARG A 115 -8.00 4.40 18.54
CA ARG A 115 -9.42 4.08 18.31
C ARG A 115 -10.20 5.21 17.62
N HIS A 116 -10.02 6.45 18.06
CA HIS A 116 -10.63 7.64 17.43
C HIS A 116 -10.38 7.73 15.92
N SER A 117 -9.18 7.39 15.45
CA SER A 117 -8.87 7.41 14.01
C SER A 117 -9.59 6.31 13.24
N VAL A 118 -9.85 5.17 13.89
CA VAL A 118 -10.60 4.06 13.29
C VAL A 118 -12.08 4.41 13.22
N ASP A 119 -12.62 4.99 14.30
CA ASP A 119 -14.01 5.47 14.36
C ASP A 119 -14.26 6.57 13.33
N GLU A 120 -13.28 7.45 13.08
CA GLU A 120 -13.36 8.48 12.04
C GLU A 120 -13.40 7.94 10.61
N VAL A 121 -12.72 6.81 10.37
CA VAL A 121 -12.75 6.12 9.08
C VAL A 121 -14.08 5.41 8.93
N LEU A 122 -14.54 4.71 9.97
CA LEU A 122 -15.87 4.11 10.03
C LEU A 122 -16.97 5.15 9.75
N ALA A 123 -16.90 6.33 10.38
CA ALA A 123 -17.86 7.41 10.19
C ALA A 123 -17.87 7.98 8.75
N GLN A 124 -16.76 7.85 8.00
CA GLN A 124 -16.75 8.24 6.58
C GLN A 124 -17.53 7.24 5.73
N TYR A 125 -17.32 5.94 5.95
CA TYR A 125 -18.04 4.88 5.24
C TYR A 125 -19.51 4.79 5.64
N ALA A 126 -19.83 5.10 6.90
CA ALA A 126 -21.20 5.12 7.41
C ALA A 126 -22.07 6.23 6.78
N LYS A 127 -21.48 7.34 6.31
CA LYS A 127 -22.22 8.40 5.59
C LYS A 127 -22.71 7.96 4.23
N ASP A 128 -22.00 7.03 3.60
CA ASP A 128 -22.35 6.50 2.28
C ASP A 128 -23.37 5.34 2.38
N ASN A 129 -23.59 4.81 3.59
CA ASN A 129 -24.47 3.66 3.85
C ASN A 129 -25.78 4.06 4.52
N LYS A 130 -26.90 3.49 4.07
CA LYS A 130 -28.22 3.68 4.70
C LYS A 130 -28.36 3.00 6.08
N SER A 131 -27.48 2.05 6.42
CA SER A 131 -27.49 1.33 7.71
C SER A 131 -26.68 2.01 8.82
N GLY A 132 -25.92 3.06 8.52
CA GLY A 132 -25.40 4.06 9.46
C GLY A 132 -24.38 3.63 10.53
N LYS A 133 -24.18 2.35 10.83
CA LYS A 133 -23.25 1.91 11.90
C LYS A 133 -22.46 0.63 11.65
N GLU A 134 -22.80 -0.11 10.61
CA GLU A 134 -22.26 -1.43 10.35
C GLU A 134 -21.54 -1.47 9.00
N LEU A 135 -20.41 -2.20 8.93
CA LEU A 135 -19.63 -2.38 7.72
C LEU A 135 -19.86 -3.76 7.10
N ASN A 136 -20.20 -3.79 5.81
CA ASN A 136 -20.18 -5.03 5.04
C ASN A 136 -18.74 -5.48 4.77
N GLN A 137 -18.56 -6.76 4.43
CA GLN A 137 -17.25 -7.35 4.12
C GLN A 137 -16.43 -6.55 3.09
N ASP A 138 -17.04 -6.09 1.99
CA ASP A 138 -16.33 -5.31 0.96
C ASP A 138 -15.84 -3.96 1.49
N GLN A 139 -16.66 -3.30 2.32
CA GLN A 139 -16.32 -2.01 2.92
C GLN A 139 -15.23 -2.19 3.99
N PHE A 140 -15.30 -3.28 4.75
CA PHE A 140 -14.26 -3.67 5.69
C PHE A 140 -12.91 -3.91 4.98
N GLU A 141 -12.91 -4.59 3.83
CA GLU A 141 -11.69 -4.80 3.03
C GLU A 141 -11.07 -3.44 2.63
N ASP A 142 -11.89 -2.48 2.24
CA ASP A 142 -11.43 -1.15 1.84
C ASP A 142 -10.92 -0.30 3.02
N VAL A 143 -11.59 -0.36 4.17
CA VAL A 143 -11.09 0.25 5.42
C VAL A 143 -9.73 -0.32 5.79
N MET A 144 -9.59 -1.65 5.76
CA MET A 144 -8.32 -2.33 6.06
C MET A 144 -7.22 -1.97 5.04
N LYS A 145 -7.55 -1.82 3.75
CA LYS A 145 -6.59 -1.33 2.74
C LYS A 145 -6.13 0.09 3.05
N ILE A 146 -7.03 0.98 3.46
CA ILE A 146 -6.68 2.37 3.80
C ILE A 146 -5.76 2.40 5.02
N LEU A 147 -6.13 1.71 6.10
CA LEU A 147 -5.34 1.66 7.33
C LEU A 147 -3.98 0.97 7.12
N SER A 148 -3.91 0.02 6.18
CA SER A 148 -2.66 -0.67 5.85
C SER A 148 -1.75 0.11 4.90
N LYS A 149 -2.21 1.22 4.28
CA LYS A 149 -1.34 2.05 3.41
C LYS A 149 -0.19 2.68 4.21
N ASP A 150 -0.46 3.13 5.43
CA ASP A 150 0.55 3.75 6.29
C ASP A 150 1.61 2.72 6.70
N VAL A 151 1.15 1.51 7.04
CA VAL A 151 2.03 0.37 7.34
C VAL A 151 2.85 -0.04 6.11
N ALA A 152 2.20 -0.17 4.96
CA ALA A 152 2.86 -0.52 3.71
C ALA A 152 3.93 0.52 3.31
N GLY A 153 3.71 1.80 3.62
CA GLY A 153 4.68 2.87 3.43
C GLY A 153 5.97 2.64 4.23
N ARG A 154 5.85 2.43 5.54
CA ARG A 154 7.00 2.12 6.44
C ARG A 154 7.79 0.92 5.95
N VAL A 155 7.08 -0.15 5.60
CA VAL A 155 7.68 -1.40 5.12
C VAL A 155 8.40 -1.19 3.79
N THR A 156 7.78 -0.46 2.86
CA THR A 156 8.37 -0.18 1.54
C THR A 156 9.65 0.64 1.67
N VAL A 157 9.64 1.68 2.50
CA VAL A 157 10.84 2.51 2.72
C VAL A 157 11.94 1.71 3.40
N THR A 158 11.62 0.93 4.42
CA THR A 158 12.62 0.11 5.11
C THR A 158 13.24 -0.95 4.19
N CYS A 159 12.42 -1.67 3.40
CA CYS A 159 12.93 -2.59 2.40
C CYS A 159 13.77 -1.87 1.33
N GLY A 160 13.33 -0.68 0.89
CA GLY A 160 14.06 0.14 -0.06
C GLY A 160 15.44 0.54 0.45
N ILE A 161 15.55 0.93 1.72
CA ILE A 161 16.82 1.26 2.38
C ILE A 161 17.69 0.01 2.52
N MET A 162 17.11 -1.10 2.98
CA MET A 162 17.85 -2.35 3.19
C MET A 162 18.48 -2.88 1.89
N VAL A 163 17.80 -2.71 0.75
CA VAL A 163 18.33 -3.08 -0.57
C VAL A 163 19.24 -1.98 -1.14
N GLY A 164 18.91 -0.71 -0.95
CA GLY A 164 19.61 0.43 -1.52
C GLY A 164 20.96 0.74 -0.85
N CYS A 165 21.04 0.62 0.48
CA CYS A 165 22.26 0.94 1.25
C CYS A 165 23.47 0.07 0.88
N PRO A 166 23.35 -1.25 0.64
CA PRO A 166 24.45 -2.06 0.12
C PRO A 166 24.98 -1.59 -1.23
N MET A 167 24.07 -1.24 -2.15
CA MET A 167 24.45 -0.75 -3.47
C MET A 167 25.15 0.60 -3.39
N LEU A 168 24.60 1.55 -2.62
CA LEU A 168 25.19 2.87 -2.41
C LEU A 168 26.55 2.78 -1.70
N GLY A 169 26.68 1.92 -0.69
CA GLY A 169 27.94 1.67 0.00
C GLY A 169 29.03 1.16 -0.94
N GLY A 170 28.69 0.21 -1.82
CA GLY A 170 29.61 -0.29 -2.85
C GLY A 170 30.03 0.79 -3.84
N ILE A 171 29.10 1.62 -4.32
CA ILE A 171 29.39 2.72 -5.25
C ILE A 171 30.31 3.75 -4.60
N LEU A 172 30.02 4.17 -3.36
CA LEU A 172 30.81 5.16 -2.63
C LEU A 172 32.24 4.67 -2.38
N VAL A 173 32.41 3.42 -1.95
CA VAL A 173 33.75 2.85 -1.73
C VAL A 173 34.53 2.75 -3.04
N ASN A 174 33.89 2.30 -4.13
CA ASN A 174 34.54 2.24 -5.44
C ASN A 174 34.96 3.63 -5.95
N MET A 175 34.11 4.65 -5.75
CA MET A 175 34.41 6.02 -6.13
C MET A 175 35.57 6.60 -5.29
N ALA A 176 35.59 6.31 -3.98
CA ALA A 176 36.68 6.71 -3.09
C ALA A 176 38.01 6.04 -3.48
N LEU A 177 38.01 4.73 -3.75
CA LEU A 177 39.18 3.99 -4.20
C LEU A 177 39.69 4.48 -5.57
N ALA A 178 38.78 4.88 -6.47
CA ALA A 178 39.15 5.46 -7.76
C ALA A 178 39.83 6.84 -7.60
N LYS A 179 39.38 7.65 -6.64
CA LYS A 179 39.89 9.02 -6.43
C LYS A 179 41.17 9.09 -5.62
N PHE A 180 41.29 8.27 -4.57
CA PHE A 180 42.44 8.26 -3.67
C PHE A 180 43.51 7.23 -4.05
N GLY A 181 43.25 6.44 -5.10
CA GLY A 181 44.09 5.34 -5.53
C GLY A 181 43.88 4.11 -4.65
N ARG A 182 43.95 2.92 -5.26
CA ARG A 182 44.06 1.69 -4.48
C ARG A 182 45.40 1.75 -3.73
N PRO A 183 45.44 1.49 -2.41
CA PRO A 183 46.68 1.40 -1.68
C PRO A 183 47.50 0.26 -2.30
N SER A 184 48.39 0.62 -3.22
CA SER A 184 49.24 -0.31 -3.94
C SER A 184 50.08 -1.08 -2.92
N ALA A 185 50.24 -2.38 -3.15
CA ALA A 185 50.89 -3.38 -2.31
C ALA A 185 52.38 -3.12 -1.96
N ALA A 186 52.87 -1.90 -2.14
CA ALA A 186 54.28 -1.52 -2.02
C ALA A 186 54.75 -1.15 -0.60
N ARG A 187 53.95 -1.35 0.46
CA ARG A 187 54.38 -1.11 1.85
C ARG A 187 54.29 -2.38 2.71
N PRO A 188 55.42 -3.03 3.03
CA PRO A 188 55.45 -4.41 3.55
C PRO A 188 55.05 -4.57 5.04
N CYS A 189 54.96 -3.51 5.84
CA CYS A 189 54.73 -3.65 7.30
C CYS A 189 53.32 -3.32 7.81
N GLY A 190 52.39 -2.84 6.97
CA GLY A 190 50.99 -2.58 7.36
C GLY A 190 49.98 -3.57 6.76
N SER A 191 50.47 -4.60 6.07
CA SER A 191 49.78 -5.25 4.95
C SER A 191 48.66 -6.22 5.34
N LEU A 192 48.84 -7.07 6.36
CA LEU A 192 47.87 -8.15 6.63
C LEU A 192 46.47 -7.66 7.03
N LEU A 193 46.42 -6.68 7.94
CA LEU A 193 45.16 -6.14 8.45
C LEU A 193 44.43 -5.37 7.35
N PHE A 194 45.17 -4.68 6.47
CA PHE A 194 44.59 -3.96 5.35
C PHE A 194 44.11 -4.91 4.24
N THR A 195 44.83 -6.00 3.93
CA THR A 195 44.34 -7.02 2.97
C THR A 195 43.13 -7.79 3.47
N LEU A 196 42.99 -7.99 4.79
CA LEU A 196 41.80 -8.61 5.38
C LEU A 196 40.61 -7.64 5.44
N LEU A 197 40.87 -6.35 5.65
CA LEU A 197 39.84 -5.32 5.81
C LEU A 197 39.38 -4.72 4.47
N GLU A 198 40.22 -4.78 3.43
CA GLU A 198 39.90 -4.30 2.07
C GLU A 198 38.58 -4.84 1.51
N PRO A 199 38.31 -6.16 1.52
CA PRO A 199 37.04 -6.69 1.03
C PRO A 199 35.85 -6.34 1.93
N GLN A 200 36.10 -5.92 3.18
CA GLN A 200 35.07 -5.58 4.16
C GLN A 200 34.72 -4.08 4.18
N PHE A 201 35.47 -3.20 3.52
CA PHE A 201 35.13 -1.77 3.51
C PHE A 201 33.74 -1.47 2.92
N PRO A 202 33.29 -2.08 1.81
CA PRO A 202 31.95 -1.84 1.29
C PRO A 202 30.85 -2.23 2.28
N THR A 203 31.04 -3.34 3.01
CA THR A 203 30.06 -3.83 3.98
C THR A 203 30.05 -2.96 5.23
N ILE A 204 31.21 -2.56 5.75
CA ILE A 204 31.33 -1.65 6.89
C ILE A 204 30.71 -0.29 6.57
N VAL A 205 31.06 0.31 5.43
CA VAL A 205 30.49 1.60 5.00
C VAL A 205 28.99 1.49 4.79
N SER A 206 28.52 0.40 4.19
CA SER A 206 27.07 0.16 4.03
C SER A 206 26.35 0.00 5.38
N LEU A 207 26.95 -0.70 6.35
CA LEU A 207 26.38 -0.87 7.69
C LEU A 207 26.30 0.47 8.43
N VAL A 208 27.36 1.27 8.39
CA VAL A 208 27.37 2.61 8.98
C VAL A 208 26.31 3.49 8.30
N LEU A 209 26.24 3.44 6.97
CA LEU A 209 25.23 4.16 6.21
C LEU A 209 23.82 3.73 6.63
N MET A 210 23.57 2.43 6.78
CA MET A 210 22.27 1.91 7.19
C MET A 210 21.93 2.31 8.64
N LEU A 211 22.90 2.25 9.57
CA LEU A 211 22.74 2.65 10.96
C LEU A 211 22.39 4.13 11.12
N VAL A 212 22.89 5.00 10.24
CA VAL A 212 22.61 6.45 10.28
C VAL A 212 21.35 6.81 9.49
N LEU A 213 21.17 6.29 8.27
CA LEU A 213 20.04 6.65 7.42
C LEU A 213 18.73 6.01 7.87
N LEU A 214 18.76 4.78 8.36
CA LEU A 214 17.54 4.07 8.76
C LEU A 214 16.74 4.83 9.83
N PRO A 215 17.32 5.22 10.99
CA PRO A 215 16.56 5.96 12.00
C PRO A 215 16.10 7.33 11.48
N LEU A 216 16.95 8.07 10.75
CA LEU A 216 16.59 9.38 10.18
C LEU A 216 15.41 9.30 9.20
N LEU A 217 15.38 8.27 8.35
CA LEU A 217 14.30 8.09 7.39
C LEU A 217 13.02 7.57 8.05
N LEU A 218 13.13 6.73 9.08
CA LEU A 218 11.97 6.32 9.87
C LEU A 218 11.35 7.52 10.60
N ASP A 219 12.16 8.38 11.22
CA ASP A 219 11.69 9.60 11.88
C ASP A 219 11.07 10.59 10.87
N ALA A 220 11.71 10.78 9.71
CA ALA A 220 11.18 11.63 8.65
C ALA A 220 9.85 11.10 8.09
N LEU A 221 9.73 9.78 7.95
CA LEU A 221 8.51 9.13 7.47
C LEU A 221 7.39 9.19 8.52
N ASP A 222 7.71 9.02 9.79
CA ASP A 222 6.76 9.14 10.90
C ASP A 222 6.24 10.58 10.97
N SER A 223 7.14 11.57 10.88
CA SER A 223 6.76 12.98 10.79
C SER A 223 5.92 13.27 9.54
N TYR A 224 6.23 12.67 8.39
CA TYR A 224 5.45 12.82 7.16
C TYR A 224 4.03 12.23 7.30
N LEU A 225 3.91 11.03 7.89
CA LEU A 225 2.63 10.38 8.11
C LEU A 225 1.77 11.16 9.11
N GLU A 226 2.34 11.62 10.22
CA GLU A 226 1.63 12.46 11.20
C GLU A 226 1.15 13.78 10.58
N ASN A 227 2.00 14.45 9.80
CA ASN A 227 1.66 15.69 9.12
C ASN A 227 0.59 15.49 8.03
N ARG A 228 0.51 14.30 7.43
CA ARG A 228 -0.56 13.94 6.49
C ARG A 228 -1.89 13.75 7.21
N GLN A 229 -1.88 13.06 8.36
CA GLN A 229 -3.06 12.85 9.18
C GLN A 229 -3.61 14.19 9.71
N SER A 230 -2.73 15.09 10.18
CA SER A 230 -3.14 16.42 10.65
C SER A 230 -3.76 17.28 9.54
N LYS A 231 -3.17 17.28 8.34
CA LYS A 231 -3.71 17.99 7.17
C LYS A 231 -5.07 17.46 6.73
N LEU A 232 -5.25 16.14 6.75
CA LEU A 232 -6.55 15.52 6.46
C LEU A 232 -7.61 15.94 7.49
N GLY A 233 -7.24 15.99 8.77
CA GLY A 233 -8.10 16.50 9.84
C GLY A 233 -8.50 17.97 9.64
N ALA A 234 -7.51 18.84 9.38
CA ALA A 234 -7.75 20.28 9.17
C ALA A 234 -8.62 20.55 7.93
N MET A 235 -8.38 19.81 6.83
CA MET A 235 -9.18 19.95 5.61
C MET A 235 -10.63 19.50 5.82
N LYS A 236 -10.85 18.48 6.65
CA LYS A 236 -12.18 17.99 7.04
C LYS A 236 -12.91 18.99 7.94
N GLU A 237 -12.21 19.68 8.85
CA GLU A 237 -12.77 20.77 9.63
C GLU A 237 -13.18 21.96 8.76
N LEU A 238 -12.35 22.34 7.78
CA LEU A 238 -12.69 23.41 6.82
C LEU A 238 -13.94 23.07 6.01
N VAL A 239 -14.07 21.85 5.48
CA VAL A 239 -15.27 21.39 4.77
C VAL A 239 -16.50 21.36 5.69
N ARG A 240 -16.33 21.02 6.98
CA ARG A 240 -17.40 21.05 7.97
C ARG A 240 -17.84 22.49 8.31
N ALA A 241 -16.88 23.41 8.44
CA ALA A 241 -17.17 24.82 8.68
C ALA A 241 -17.88 25.47 7.48
N ASP A 242 -17.54 25.09 6.25
CA ASP A 242 -18.17 25.63 5.04
C ASP A 242 -19.59 25.06 4.81
N SER A 243 -19.88 23.87 5.35
CA SER A 243 -21.21 23.26 5.31
C SER A 243 -22.16 23.69 6.44
N THR A 244 -21.67 24.44 7.44
CA THR A 244 -22.49 24.99 8.54
C THR A 244 -21.93 26.36 8.98
N PRO A 245 -22.53 27.55 8.67
CA PRO A 245 -23.96 27.85 8.47
C PRO A 245 -24.31 28.87 7.34
N LYS A 246 -25.14 28.46 6.37
CA LYS A 246 -26.09 29.37 5.68
C LYS A 246 -27.54 28.85 5.67
N ALA A 247 -27.78 27.70 6.31
CA ALA A 247 -29.12 27.10 6.45
C ALA A 247 -29.93 27.72 7.60
N THR A 248 -29.29 28.19 8.68
CA THR A 248 -30.04 28.69 9.87
C THR A 248 -30.65 30.08 9.67
N ALA A 249 -30.08 30.95 8.83
CA ALA A 249 -30.69 32.23 8.52
C ALA A 249 -31.90 32.08 7.57
N ALA A 250 -31.76 31.25 6.53
CA ALA A 250 -32.82 31.01 5.54
C ALA A 250 -33.99 30.18 6.10
N GLU A 251 -33.74 29.17 6.94
CA GLU A 251 -34.82 28.41 7.57
C GLU A 251 -35.58 29.24 8.63
N SER A 252 -34.90 30.19 9.31
CA SER A 252 -35.57 31.08 10.26
C SER A 252 -36.43 32.15 9.58
N SER A 253 -36.06 32.62 8.38
CA SER A 253 -36.88 33.58 7.62
C SER A 253 -38.06 32.87 6.94
N VAL A 254 -37.86 31.67 6.41
CA VAL A 254 -38.93 30.88 5.78
C VAL A 254 -39.95 30.38 6.81
N ARG A 255 -39.53 29.98 8.02
CA ARG A 255 -40.48 29.68 9.11
C ARG A 255 -41.26 30.91 9.57
N LYS A 256 -40.61 32.07 9.69
CA LYS A 256 -41.29 33.32 10.07
C LYS A 256 -42.29 33.81 9.00
N GLU A 257 -42.06 33.52 7.72
CA GLU A 257 -43.05 33.81 6.67
C GLU A 257 -44.17 32.76 6.62
N ALA A 258 -43.86 31.47 6.84
CA ALA A 258 -44.86 30.42 6.91
C ALA A 258 -45.83 30.61 8.09
N ASP A 259 -45.34 31.02 9.27
CA ASP A 259 -46.18 31.29 10.44
C ASP A 259 -47.08 32.53 10.24
N LYS A 260 -46.58 33.55 9.51
CA LYS A 260 -47.39 34.72 9.11
C LYS A 260 -48.48 34.36 8.11
N LEU A 261 -48.18 33.48 7.16
CA LEU A 261 -49.15 32.98 6.19
C LEU A 261 -50.21 32.09 6.86
N ALA A 262 -49.83 31.26 7.83
CA ALA A 262 -50.78 30.46 8.61
C ALA A 262 -51.72 31.34 9.43
N GLN A 263 -51.21 32.37 10.12
CA GLN A 263 -52.05 33.33 10.85
C GLN A 263 -52.98 34.13 9.94
N ALA A 264 -52.53 34.52 8.74
CA ALA A 264 -53.35 35.23 7.76
C ALA A 264 -54.47 34.34 7.16
N VAL A 265 -54.20 33.04 6.97
CA VAL A 265 -55.19 32.07 6.50
C VAL A 265 -56.22 31.77 7.59
N GLU A 266 -55.82 31.73 8.86
CA GLU A 266 -56.72 31.49 9.98
C GLU A 266 -57.65 32.70 10.25
N THR A 267 -57.14 33.93 10.13
CA THR A 267 -57.96 35.16 10.19
C THR A 267 -58.90 35.30 8.99
N ALA A 268 -58.46 34.92 7.78
CA ALA A 268 -59.34 34.88 6.60
C ALA A 268 -60.42 33.79 6.69
N ALA A 269 -60.15 32.66 7.36
CA ALA A 269 -61.12 31.60 7.60
C ALA A 269 -62.18 31.97 8.65
N GLU A 270 -61.86 32.87 9.59
CA GLU A 270 -62.82 33.42 10.55
C GLU A 270 -63.77 34.46 9.92
N GLU A 271 -63.30 35.27 8.96
CA GLU A 271 -64.15 36.25 8.26
C GLU A 271 -65.16 35.63 7.28
N VAL A 272 -64.95 34.39 6.82
CA VAL A 272 -65.87 33.70 5.89
C VAL A 272 -67.01 32.95 6.60
N LYS A 273 -66.99 32.90 7.94
CA LYS A 273 -67.96 32.12 8.73
C LYS A 273 -69.41 32.65 8.84
N PRO A 274 -69.79 33.91 8.53
CA PRO A 274 -71.18 34.32 8.71
C PRO A 274 -72.09 34.14 7.48
N VAL A 275 -71.63 33.59 6.35
CA VAL A 275 -72.48 33.54 5.11
C VAL A 275 -73.00 32.12 4.76
N ALA A 276 -72.57 31.06 5.43
CA ALA A 276 -72.99 29.69 5.08
C ALA A 276 -74.20 29.14 5.87
N GLU A 277 -74.83 29.94 6.74
CA GLU A 277 -75.93 29.49 7.61
C GLU A 277 -77.31 30.05 7.17
N ALA A 278 -77.67 29.92 5.89
CA ALA A 278 -79.04 30.19 5.44
C ALA A 278 -79.42 29.44 4.15
N ALA A 279 -79.68 28.13 4.24
CA ALA A 279 -80.60 27.46 3.30
C ALA A 279 -81.06 26.08 3.81
N PRO A 280 -82.38 25.81 3.91
CA PRO A 280 -82.91 24.56 4.43
C PRO A 280 -83.22 23.50 3.36
N LYS A 281 -82.96 22.26 3.78
CA LYS A 281 -83.45 20.94 3.36
C LYS A 281 -84.70 20.89 2.44
N LYS A 282 -84.61 20.07 1.37
CA LYS A 282 -85.75 19.26 0.87
C LYS A 282 -85.33 17.84 0.51
N LYS A 283 -86.23 16.92 0.86
CA LYS A 283 -86.12 15.46 0.94
C LYS A 283 -86.42 14.74 -0.39
N LYS A 284 -86.15 13.42 -0.35
CA LYS A 284 -86.66 12.30 -1.17
C LYS A 284 -85.91 12.16 -2.50
N GLY A 285 -85.32 11.03 -2.86
CA GLY A 285 -85.50 9.65 -2.42
C GLY A 285 -85.63 8.83 -3.69
N PHE A 286 -84.62 8.02 -4.04
CA PHE A 286 -84.75 6.98 -5.06
C PHE A 286 -83.51 6.05 -5.02
N SER A 287 -83.71 4.86 -4.48
CA SER A 287 -83.04 3.63 -4.95
C SER A 287 -84.01 2.97 -5.96
N PRO A 288 -83.61 2.05 -6.86
CA PRO A 288 -82.41 1.19 -6.82
C PRO A 288 -81.72 1.01 -8.20
N PHE A 289 -80.57 0.35 -8.28
CA PHE A 289 -80.36 -0.62 -9.37
C PHE A 289 -79.32 -1.67 -8.98
N LYS A 290 -79.76 -2.92 -9.16
CA LYS A 290 -79.09 -4.19 -8.93
C LYS A 290 -78.77 -4.73 -10.32
N GLY A 291 -77.54 -5.17 -10.60
CA GLY A 291 -77.33 -6.15 -11.67
C GLY A 291 -76.10 -5.99 -12.57
N PHE A 292 -75.29 -7.04 -12.53
CA PHE A 292 -74.75 -7.82 -13.66
C PHE A 292 -73.41 -7.50 -14.33
N GLY A 293 -72.62 -8.60 -14.49
CA GLY A 293 -71.49 -8.82 -15.40
C GLY A 293 -70.13 -8.66 -14.71
N LYS A 294 -69.36 -9.67 -14.30
CA LYS A 294 -68.95 -10.99 -14.82
C LYS A 294 -68.11 -10.96 -16.11
N LYS A 295 -66.97 -11.68 -16.03
CA LYS A 295 -66.01 -12.20 -17.04
C LYS A 295 -64.80 -11.30 -17.37
N LYS A 296 -63.56 -11.74 -17.05
CA LYS A 296 -62.65 -12.70 -17.77
C LYS A 296 -62.01 -11.99 -18.96
N GLU A 297 -60.74 -12.09 -19.32
CA GLU A 297 -59.65 -13.10 -19.35
C GLU A 297 -58.36 -12.25 -19.61
N ALA A 298 -57.10 -12.65 -19.47
CA ALA A 298 -56.39 -13.92 -19.38
C ALA A 298 -55.08 -13.69 -18.62
#